data_AF-A0A1Q7Y822-F1
#
_entry.id   AF-A0A1Q7Y822-F1
#
_cell.length_a   1.000
_cell.length_b   1.000
_cell.length_c   1.000
_cell.angle_alpha   90.00
_cell.angle_beta   90.00
_cell.angle_gamma   90.00
#
_symmetry.space_group_name_H-M   'P 1'
#
loop_
_entity.id
_entity.type
_entity.pdbx_description
1 polymer ?
#
loop_
_entity_poly.entity_id
_entity_poly.type
_entity_poly.pdbx_seq_one_letter_code
_entity_poly.pdbx_strand_id
1 'polypeptide(L)'
;MASVKVRVKRGGSESLTRQITDQLGRMIQTGILAAGELLPSERTLAEAAGVARNVVRRSYELLTASGQIESASRRGRRVRRQSAKKSGSAKKSSSKSGAKKSSRKGSAKKRR
;
A
#
# COMPACT_ATOMS: atom_id res chain seq x y z
N MET A 1 18.27 3.35 -11.02
CA MET A 1 17.29 3.18 -9.91
C MET A 1 16.24 4.28 -10.07
N ALA A 2 14.96 3.93 -10.20
CA ALA A 2 13.89 4.91 -10.29
C ALA A 2 13.80 5.73 -8.98
N SER A 3 13.86 7.06 -9.08
CA SER A 3 13.62 7.94 -7.94
C SER A 3 12.12 8.16 -7.79
N VAL A 4 11.48 7.44 -6.86
CA VAL A 4 10.03 7.51 -6.64
C VAL A 4 9.72 8.50 -5.52
N LYS A 5 9.04 9.60 -5.84
CA LYS A 5 8.60 10.61 -4.87
C LYS A 5 7.18 10.32 -4.38
N VAL A 6 7.05 9.71 -3.20
CA VAL A 6 5.74 9.43 -2.57
C VAL A 6 5.46 10.47 -1.48
N ARG A 7 4.24 11.04 -1.48
CA ARG A 7 3.80 11.99 -0.44
C ARG A 7 2.84 11.32 0.53
N VAL A 8 3.15 11.29 1.82
CA VAL A 8 2.31 10.61 2.82
C VAL A 8 1.73 11.61 3.82
N LYS A 9 0.41 11.58 4.03
CA LYS A 9 -0.30 12.42 5.01
C LYS A 9 -0.59 11.61 6.28
N ARG A 10 0.03 12.01 7.40
CA ARG A 10 -0.15 11.38 8.72
C ARG A 10 -1.30 12.09 9.43
N GLY A 11 -2.33 11.34 9.85
CA GLY A 11 -3.53 11.89 10.50
C GLY A 11 -4.78 11.94 9.64
N GLY A 12 -4.74 11.43 8.41
CA GLY A 12 -5.95 11.22 7.59
C GLY A 12 -6.74 9.97 8.01
N SER A 13 -7.95 9.84 7.49
CA SER A 13 -8.80 8.65 7.62
C SER A 13 -8.24 7.41 6.89
N GLU A 14 -7.27 7.59 6.00
CA GLU A 14 -6.64 6.52 5.23
C GLU A 14 -5.31 6.07 5.83
N SER A 15 -5.11 4.75 5.90
CA SER A 15 -3.86 4.16 6.36
C SER A 15 -2.67 4.56 5.47
N LEU A 16 -1.49 4.74 6.08
CA LEU A 16 -0.25 5.06 5.34
C LEU A 16 0.03 4.01 4.25
N THR A 17 -0.24 2.73 4.54
CA THR A 17 -0.10 1.62 3.60
C THR A 17 -0.94 1.85 2.35
N ARG A 18 -2.19 2.26 2.50
CA ARG A 18 -3.11 2.51 1.39
C ARG A 18 -2.66 3.70 0.54
N GLN A 19 -2.30 4.81 1.19
CA GLN A 19 -1.80 6.00 0.49
C GLN A 19 -0.58 5.69 -0.39
N ILE A 20 0.37 4.89 0.09
CA ILE A 20 1.54 4.47 -0.67
C ILE A 20 1.13 3.54 -1.82
N THR A 21 0.27 2.55 -1.55
CA THR A 21 -0.22 1.60 -2.55
C THR A 21 -0.91 2.32 -3.71
N ASP A 22 -1.81 3.25 -3.40
CA ASP A 22 -2.58 3.99 -4.40
C ASP A 22 -1.68 4.92 -5.23
N GLN A 23 -0.70 5.58 -4.61
CA GLN A 23 0.24 6.45 -5.35
C GLN A 23 1.15 5.65 -6.28
N LEU A 24 1.70 4.54 -5.81
CA LEU A 24 2.50 3.64 -6.64
C LEU A 24 1.67 3.05 -7.78
N GLY A 25 0.45 2.61 -7.49
CA GLY A 25 -0.47 2.08 -8.49
C GLY A 25 -0.80 3.11 -9.57
N ARG A 26 -1.03 4.37 -9.19
CA ARG A 26 -1.24 5.47 -10.15
C ARG A 26 0.00 5.74 -10.99
N MET A 27 1.19 5.79 -10.40
CA MET A 27 2.44 6.01 -11.14
C MET A 27 2.68 4.93 -12.20
N ILE A 28 2.40 3.67 -11.87
CA ILE A 28 2.45 2.55 -12.81
C ILE A 28 1.41 2.74 -13.94
N GLN A 29 0.18 3.12 -13.60
CA GLN A 29 -0.90 3.35 -14.59
C GLN A 29 -0.60 4.54 -15.52
N THR A 30 -0.05 5.62 -14.98
CA THR A 30 0.33 6.82 -15.75
C THR A 30 1.59 6.63 -16.59
N GLY A 31 2.30 5.51 -16.44
CA GLY A 31 3.54 5.23 -17.17
C GLY A 31 4.78 5.95 -16.61
N ILE A 32 4.69 6.63 -15.47
CA ILE A 32 5.85 7.20 -14.77
C ILE A 32 6.83 6.09 -14.37
N LEU A 33 6.30 4.94 -13.97
CA LEU A 33 7.08 3.73 -13.72
C LEU A 33 6.89 2.78 -14.90
N ALA A 34 7.97 2.55 -15.65
CA ALA A 34 7.91 1.75 -16.85
C ALA A 34 7.73 0.25 -16.51
N ALA A 35 6.96 -0.43 -17.34
CA ALA A 35 6.82 -1.87 -17.27
C ALA A 35 8.18 -2.59 -17.41
N GLY A 36 8.53 -3.43 -16.44
CA GLY A 36 9.82 -4.11 -16.37
C GLY A 36 10.91 -3.35 -15.63
N GLU A 37 10.65 -2.10 -15.23
CA GLU A 37 11.58 -1.32 -14.41
C GLU A 37 11.68 -1.88 -12.99
N LEU A 38 12.89 -1.79 -12.43
CA LEU A 38 13.18 -2.21 -11.06
C LEU A 38 12.64 -1.18 -10.07
N LEU A 39 11.80 -1.63 -9.14
CA LEU A 39 11.33 -0.80 -8.05
C LEU A 39 12.45 -0.53 -7.05
N PRO A 40 12.42 0.64 -6.37
CA PRO A 40 13.32 0.90 -5.26
C PRO A 40 13.14 -0.13 -4.14
N SER A 41 14.22 -0.39 -3.41
CA SER A 41 14.17 -1.29 -2.26
C SER A 41 13.22 -0.78 -1.17
N GLU A 42 12.75 -1.67 -0.28
CA GLU A 42 11.89 -1.28 0.84
C GLU A 42 12.54 -0.19 1.70
N ARG A 43 13.86 -0.28 1.90
CA ARG A 43 14.65 0.69 2.65
C ARG A 43 14.64 2.06 1.96
N THR A 44 14.99 2.10 0.68
CA THR A 44 15.10 3.34 -0.08
C THR A 44 13.75 4.07 -0.13
N LEU A 45 12.66 3.35 -0.37
CA LEU A 45 11.33 3.96 -0.42
C LEU A 45 10.86 4.42 0.97
N ALA A 46 11.16 3.64 2.01
CA ALA A 46 10.86 4.01 3.39
C ALA A 46 11.57 5.30 3.81
N GLU A 47 12.86 5.42 3.49
CA GLU A 47 13.66 6.61 3.79
C GLU A 47 13.19 7.83 3.00
N ALA A 48 12.94 7.66 1.69
CA ALA A 48 12.46 8.76 0.84
C ALA A 48 11.07 9.29 1.25
N ALA A 49 10.17 8.41 1.70
CA ALA A 49 8.84 8.80 2.18
C ALA A 49 8.78 9.06 3.71
N GLY A 50 9.88 8.81 4.44
CA GLY A 50 9.98 8.91 5.89
C GLY A 50 9.11 7.93 6.68
N VAL A 51 8.65 6.81 6.08
CA VAL A 51 7.72 5.86 6.71
C VAL A 51 8.42 4.61 7.24
N ALA A 52 7.74 3.85 8.09
CA ALA A 52 8.27 2.57 8.57
C ALA A 52 8.35 1.53 7.44
N ARG A 53 9.42 0.74 7.41
CA ARG A 53 9.67 -0.32 6.41
C ARG A 53 8.51 -1.31 6.28
N ASN A 54 7.87 -1.66 7.41
CA ASN A 54 6.71 -2.56 7.43
C ASN A 54 5.52 -2.02 6.61
N VAL A 55 5.34 -0.70 6.55
CA VAL A 55 4.28 -0.06 5.76
C VAL A 55 4.57 -0.26 4.27
N VAL A 56 5.81 0.03 3.85
CA VAL A 56 6.25 -0.16 2.46
C VAL A 56 6.15 -1.63 2.03
N ARG A 57 6.61 -2.56 2.87
CA ARG A 57 6.51 -4.00 2.61
C ARG A 57 5.06 -4.39 2.33
N ARG A 58 4.14 -3.95 3.18
CA ARG A 58 2.71 -4.27 3.03
C ARG A 58 2.09 -3.61 1.80
N SER A 59 2.52 -2.41 1.42
CA SER A 59 2.10 -1.78 0.16
C SER A 59 2.59 -2.58 -1.06
N TYR A 60 3.83 -3.09 -1.04
CA TYR A 60 4.32 -3.97 -2.09
C TYR A 60 3.58 -5.31 -2.15
N GLU A 61 3.25 -5.91 -1.01
CA GLU A 61 2.40 -7.11 -0.96
C GLU A 61 1.04 -6.86 -1.64
N LEU A 62 0.40 -5.72 -1.36
CA LEU A 62 -0.87 -5.33 -1.98
C LEU A 62 -0.74 -5.10 -3.50
N LEU A 63 0.31 -4.41 -3.95
CA LEU A 63 0.58 -4.21 -5.37
C LEU A 63 0.86 -5.53 -6.09
N THR A 64 1.53 -6.47 -5.41
CA THR A 64 1.78 -7.82 -5.93
C THR A 64 0.48 -8.59 -6.06
N ALA A 65 -0.38 -8.54 -5.04
CA ALA A 65 -1.69 -9.17 -5.05
C ALA A 65 -2.61 -8.60 -6.16
N SER A 66 -2.49 -7.31 -6.47
CA SER A 66 -3.20 -6.67 -7.58
C SER A 66 -2.62 -6.98 -8.97
N GLY A 67 -1.49 -7.69 -9.04
CA GLY A 67 -0.82 -8.04 -10.30
C GLY A 67 -0.12 -6.85 -10.99
N GLN A 68 0.17 -5.77 -10.25
CA GLN A 68 0.87 -4.60 -10.78
C GLN A 68 2.40 -4.75 -10.72
N ILE A 69 2.92 -5.54 -9.78
CA ILE A 69 4.35 -5.81 -9.62
C ILE A 69 4.62 -7.30 -9.51
N GLU A 70 5.82 -7.72 -9.88
CA GLU A 70 6.30 -9.10 -9.76
C GLU A 70 7.56 -9.15 -8.89
N SER A 71 7.63 -10.15 -8.01
CA SER A 71 8.80 -10.43 -7.18
C SER A 71 9.87 -11.15 -8.02
N ALA A 72 11.00 -10.50 -8.26
CA ALA A 72 12.15 -11.10 -8.91
C ALA A 72 13.11 -11.64 -7.82
N SER A 73 12.97 -12.93 -7.51
CA SER A 73 13.60 -13.66 -6.40
C SER A 73 15.09 -13.37 -6.11
N ARG A 74 15.87 -12.87 -7.07
CA ARG A 74 17.31 -12.59 -6.90
C ARG A 74 17.74 -11.12 -6.98
N ARG A 75 16.88 -10.17 -7.39
CA ARG A 75 17.30 -8.77 -7.65
C ARG A 75 16.33 -7.69 -7.16
N GLY A 76 15.20 -8.06 -6.56
CA GLY A 76 14.22 -7.13 -6.03
C GLY A 76 12.84 -7.31 -6.65
N ARG A 77 12.08 -6.23 -6.81
CA ARG A 77 10.73 -6.27 -7.39
C ARG A 77 10.74 -5.45 -8.68
N ARG A 78 10.03 -5.92 -9.70
CA ARG A 78 9.89 -5.20 -10.97
C ARG A 78 8.43 -4.89 -11.25
N VAL A 79 8.16 -3.81 -11.98
CA VAL A 79 6.81 -3.48 -12.45
C VAL A 79 6.40 -4.52 -13.47
N ARG A 80 5.22 -5.11 -13.31
CA ARG A 80 4.71 -6.08 -14.27
C ARG A 80 4.34 -5.36 -15.56
N ARG A 81 4.68 -5.94 -16.71
CA ARG A 81 4.25 -5.41 -18.01
C ARG A 81 2.75 -5.61 -18.15
N GLN A 82 1.98 -4.54 -17.94
CA GLN A 82 0.56 -4.56 -18.21
C GLN A 82 0.39 -4.60 -19.73
N SER A 83 0.15 -5.79 -20.27
CA SER A 83 -0.49 -5.92 -21.59
C SER A 83 -1.78 -5.10 -21.50
N ALA A 84 -2.00 -4.14 -22.40
CA ALA A 84 -3.04 -3.11 -22.34
C ALA A 84 -4.52 -3.59 -22.28
N LYS A 85 -4.78 -4.84 -21.90
CA LYS A 85 -6.11 -5.41 -21.66
C LYS A 85 -6.28 -5.75 -20.18
N LYS A 86 -6.73 -4.76 -19.40
CA LYS A 86 -7.56 -4.82 -18.17
C LYS A 86 -7.28 -3.61 -17.27
N SER A 87 -7.57 -2.41 -17.75
CA SER A 87 -7.88 -1.26 -16.89
C SER A 87 -9.26 -1.47 -16.28
N GLY A 88 -9.37 -2.47 -15.40
CA GLY A 88 -10.59 -2.91 -14.75
C GLY A 88 -10.36 -3.15 -13.28
N SER A 89 -9.86 -2.16 -12.55
CA SER A 89 -9.89 -2.13 -11.08
C SER A 89 -10.27 -0.76 -10.53
N ALA A 90 -11.15 -0.05 -11.25
CA ALA A 90 -12.09 0.86 -10.62
C ALA A 90 -13.30 0.06 -10.10
N LYS A 91 -13.13 -0.67 -8.98
CA LYS A 91 -14.24 -1.00 -8.06
C LYS A 91 -13.75 -1.67 -6.77
N LYS A 92 -13.90 -0.90 -5.68
CA LYS A 92 -14.49 -1.32 -4.39
C LYS A 92 -13.69 -2.28 -3.49
N SER A 93 -12.95 -1.68 -2.56
CA SER A 93 -12.88 -2.09 -1.14
C SER A 93 -12.31 -0.90 -0.34
N SER A 94 -12.81 -0.46 0.80
CA SER A 94 -13.91 -0.89 1.64
C SER A 94 -14.19 0.27 2.60
N SER A 95 -15.46 0.65 2.69
CA SER A 95 -16.09 1.19 3.89
C SER A 95 -15.60 0.51 5.18
N LYS A 96 -15.66 1.27 6.29
CA LYS A 96 -15.45 0.92 7.72
C LYS A 96 -14.01 0.97 8.26
N SER A 97 -13.69 2.08 8.92
CA SER A 97 -13.23 2.05 10.32
C SER A 97 -13.47 3.41 10.98
N GLY A 98 -14.75 3.76 11.14
CA GLY A 98 -15.17 4.69 12.19
C GLY A 98 -15.39 3.90 13.47
N ALA A 99 -14.64 4.27 14.51
CA ALA A 99 -14.93 4.03 15.93
C ALA A 99 -15.06 2.58 16.45
N LYS A 100 -13.95 2.00 16.91
CA LYS A 100 -13.94 1.19 18.14
C LYS A 100 -12.90 1.75 19.11
N LYS A 101 -13.36 2.54 20.08
CA LYS A 101 -12.69 2.88 21.35
C LYS A 101 -13.80 2.86 22.39
N SER A 102 -14.06 1.73 23.06
CA SER A 102 -13.41 1.30 24.31
C SER A 102 -13.62 2.27 25.48
N SER A 103 -14.53 1.93 26.39
CA SER A 103 -14.39 2.18 27.83
C SER A 103 -15.44 1.30 28.53
N ARG A 104 -15.00 0.28 29.29
CA ARG A 104 -14.91 0.29 30.77
C ARG A 104 -16.32 0.38 31.41
N LYS A 105 -16.73 -0.32 32.45
CA LYS A 105 -16.19 -1.29 33.41
C LYS A 105 -17.29 -1.31 34.50
N GLY A 106 -17.66 -2.46 35.07
CA GLY A 106 -18.57 -2.53 36.22
C GLY A 106 -19.62 -3.61 36.03
N SER A 107 -19.39 -4.84 36.50
CA SER A 107 -19.48 -5.27 37.90
C SER A 107 -20.91 -5.34 38.42
N ALA A 108 -21.15 -6.44 39.15
CA ALA A 108 -22.26 -6.74 40.04
C ALA A 108 -23.48 -7.42 39.38
N LYS A 109 -23.68 -8.73 39.55
CA LYS A 109 -24.02 -9.48 40.78
C LYS A 109 -25.52 -9.37 41.11
N LYS A 110 -26.07 -10.56 41.40
CA LYS A 110 -27.21 -10.88 42.30
C LYS A 110 -28.45 -11.38 41.54
N ARG A 111 -28.64 -12.69 41.44
CA ARG A 111 -29.26 -13.60 42.45
C ARG A 111 -30.69 -13.16 42.77
N ARG A 112 -31.69 -13.82 42.20
CA ARG A 112 -32.53 -14.83 42.86
C ARG A 112 -33.56 -15.37 41.90
#